data_AF-A0A9D1KDG0-F1
#
_entry.id   AF-A0A9D1KDG0-F1
#
_cell.length_a   1.000
_cell.length_b   1.000
_cell.length_c   1.000
_cell.angle_alpha   90.00
_cell.angle_beta   90.00
_cell.angle_gamma   90.00
#
_symmetry.space_group_name_H-M   'P 1'
#
loop_
_entity.id
_entity.type
_entity.pdbx_description
1 polymer ?
#
loop_
_entity_poly.entity_id
_entity_poly.type
_entity_poly.pdbx_seq_one_letter_code
_entity_poly.pdbx_strand_id
1 'polypeptide(L)' 'MKAIRTEIIGKSQEKMAEENDLSRSFISHIESPNVDTGVSLDTLFYLAQKYNFDIRKFFDGYEELMNKDKRNDE' A
#
# COMPACT_ATOMS: atom_id res chain seq x y z
N MET A 1 1.85 1.08 -1.13
CA MET A 1 0.48 1.58 -1.40
C MET A 1 0.37 2.44 -2.66
N LYS A 2 1.14 3.53 -2.80
CA LYS A 2 1.02 4.49 -3.91
C LYS A 2 1.05 3.84 -5.30
N ALA A 3 2.04 2.97 -5.57
CA ALA A 3 2.16 2.26 -6.85
C ALA A 3 0.90 1.43 -7.16
N ILE A 4 0.36 0.71 -6.17
CA ILE A 4 -0.90 -0.04 -6.32
C ILE A 4 -2.05 0.87 -6.71
N ARG A 5 -2.18 2.03 -6.04
CA ARG A 5 -3.26 2.98 -6.34
C ARG A 5 -3.14 3.56 -7.76
N THR A 6 -1.93 3.91 -8.21
CA THR A 6 -1.72 4.57 -9.50
C THR A 6 -1.66 3.59 -10.68
N GLU A 7 -1.03 2.43 -10.51
CA GLU A 7 -0.70 1.52 -11.61
C GLU A 7 -1.70 0.37 -11.76
N ILE A 8 -2.33 -0.07 -10.67
CA ILE A 8 -3.31 -1.18 -10.68
C ILE A 8 -4.73 -0.63 -10.57
N ILE A 9 -5.00 0.16 -9.54
CA ILE A 9 -6.36 0.65 -9.26
C ILE A 9 -6.72 1.81 -10.21
N GLY A 10 -5.74 2.65 -10.58
CA GLY A 10 -5.92 3.75 -11.51
C GLY A 10 -6.81 4.89 -10.99
N LYS A 11 -6.86 5.12 -9.67
CA LYS A 11 -7.77 6.11 -9.04
C LYS A 11 -7.03 7.20 -8.28
N SER A 12 -7.65 8.37 -8.19
CA SER A 12 -7.18 9.42 -7.27
C SER A 12 -7.34 8.97 -5.81
N GLN A 13 -6.69 9.67 -4.88
CA GLN A 13 -6.85 9.38 -3.46
C GLN A 13 -8.30 9.60 -3.01
N GLU A 14 -8.96 10.65 -3.50
CA GLU A 14 -10.37 10.95 -3.24
C GLU A 14 -11.26 9.81 -3.71
N LYS A 15 -11.08 9.35 -4.95
CA LYS A 15 -11.95 8.33 -5.52
C LYS A 15 -11.76 6.98 -4.84
N MET A 16 -10.52 6.64 -4.48
CA MET A 16 -10.23 5.44 -3.72
C MET A 16 -10.81 5.51 -2.29
N ALA A 17 -10.74 6.67 -1.64
CA ALA A 17 -11.33 6.89 -0.33
C ALA A 17 -12.86 6.67 -0.36
N GLU A 18 -13.54 7.36 -1.27
CA GLU A 18 -15.00 7.28 -1.46
C GLU A 18 -15.48 5.84 -1.70
N GLU A 19 -14.81 5.11 -2.59
CA GLU A 19 -15.27 3.77 -2.95
C GLU A 19 -15.07 2.75 -1.84
N ASN A 20 -14.09 2.95 -0.96
CA ASN A 20 -13.67 1.96 0.03
C ASN A 20 -14.08 2.33 1.46
N ASP A 21 -14.87 3.39 1.62
CA ASP A 21 -15.23 3.94 2.94
C ASP A 21 -13.98 4.21 3.81
N LEU A 22 -12.92 4.69 3.16
CA LEU A 22 -11.67 5.10 3.80
C LEU A 22 -11.59 6.62 3.84
N SER A 23 -10.85 7.18 4.79
CA SER A 23 -10.57 8.62 4.76
C SER A 23 -9.49 8.95 3.74
N ARG A 24 -9.64 10.07 3.02
CA ARG A 24 -8.59 10.57 2.10
C ARG A 24 -7.27 10.80 2.84
N SER A 25 -7.33 11.31 4.07
CA SER A 25 -6.14 11.54 4.90
C SER A 25 -5.41 10.24 5.23
N PHE A 26 -6.12 9.15 5.52
CA PHE A 26 -5.52 7.84 5.73
C PHE A 26 -4.74 7.36 4.50
N ILE A 27 -5.32 7.46 3.30
CA ILE A 27 -4.62 7.12 2.05
C ILE A 27 -3.38 8.00 1.85
N SER A 28 -3.51 9.31 2.11
CA SER A 28 -2.37 10.23 2.02
C SER A 28 -1.24 9.87 2.99
N HIS A 29 -1.57 9.49 4.23
CA HIS A 29 -0.57 9.14 5.23
C HIS A 29 0.18 7.85 4.85
N ILE A 30 -0.53 6.80 4.45
CA ILE A 30 0.10 5.52 4.05
C ILE A 30 1.02 5.68 2.84
N GLU A 31 0.72 6.63 1.96
CA GLU A 31 1.54 6.91 0.77
C GLU A 31 2.70 7.87 1.02
N SER A 32 2.76 8.49 2.20
CA SER A 32 3.77 9.46 2.55
C SER A 32 5.01 8.76 3.12
N PRO A 33 6.22 9.00 2.56
CA PRO A 33 7.43 8.29 2.96
C PRO A 33 7.90 8.58 4.40
N ASN A 34 7.40 9.67 5.01
CA ASN A 34 7.83 10.15 6.33
C ASN A 34 6.75 10.01 7.41
N VAL A 35 5.67 9.26 7.13
CA VAL A 35 4.58 9.08 8.08
C VAL A 35 4.51 7.61 8.45
N ASP A 36 4.77 7.30 9.72
CA ASP A 36 4.65 5.95 10.26
C ASP A 36 3.16 5.64 10.51
N THR A 37 2.49 5.12 9.47
CA THR A 37 1.09 4.72 9.53
C THR A 37 0.95 3.27 9.09
N GLY A 38 0.53 2.42 10.03
CA GLY A 38 0.18 1.04 9.73
C GLY A 38 -1.12 0.91 8.94
N VAL A 39 -1.23 -0.18 8.19
CA VAL A 39 -2.46 -0.63 7.52
C VAL A 39 -2.73 -2.07 7.92
N SER A 40 -3.99 -2.41 8.20
CA SER A 40 -4.33 -3.78 8.60
C SER A 40 -4.25 -4.73 7.39
N LEU A 41 -3.89 -6.00 7.65
CA LEU A 41 -3.91 -7.04 6.60
C LEU A 41 -5.30 -7.20 6.00
N ASP A 42 -6.36 -7.12 6.82
CA ASP A 42 -7.75 -7.18 6.34
C ASP A 42 -8.04 -6.10 5.28
N THR A 43 -7.52 -4.89 5.48
CA THR A 43 -7.66 -3.80 4.49
C THR A 43 -6.94 -4.17 3.20
N LEU A 44 -5.72 -4.72 3.28
CA LEU A 44 -4.98 -5.14 2.09
C LEU A 44 -5.71 -6.26 1.33
N PHE A 45 -6.22 -7.27 2.04
CA PHE A 45 -7.00 -8.36 1.44
C PHE A 45 -8.30 -7.87 0.81
N TYR A 46 -9.04 -6.99 1.50
CA TYR A 46 -10.24 -6.37 0.96
C TYR A 46 -9.97 -5.64 -0.35
N LEU A 47 -8.91 -4.82 -0.40
CA LEU A 47 -8.54 -4.08 -1.61
C LEU A 47 -8.10 -5.00 -2.75
N ALA A 48 -7.30 -6.03 -2.45
CA ALA A 48 -6.87 -7.03 -3.44
C ALA A 48 -8.06 -7.78 -4.04
N GLN A 49 -9.01 -8.19 -3.22
CA GLN A 49 -10.24 -8.87 -3.67
C GLN A 49 -11.11 -7.92 -4.52
N LYS A 50 -11.35 -6.71 -4.05
CA LYS A 50 -12.24 -5.75 -4.72
C LYS A 50 -11.73 -5.31 -6.09
N TYR A 51 -10.43 -5.06 -6.21
CA TYR A 51 -9.81 -4.64 -7.47
C TYR A 51 -9.20 -5.81 -8.26
N ASN A 52 -9.42 -7.05 -7.79
CA ASN A 52 -9.02 -8.29 -8.45
C ASN A 52 -7.54 -8.34 -8.87
N PHE A 53 -6.64 -8.13 -7.90
CA PHE A 53 -5.20 -8.29 -8.09
C PHE A 53 -4.58 -9.16 -7.00
N ASP A 54 -3.39 -9.68 -7.28
CA ASP A 54 -2.66 -10.53 -6.34
C ASP A 54 -2.15 -9.72 -5.14
N ILE A 55 -2.51 -10.16 -3.92
CA ILE A 55 -2.12 -9.51 -2.66
C ILE A 55 -0.60 -9.31 -2.52
N ARG A 56 0.21 -10.20 -3.12
CA ARG A 56 1.68 -10.14 -3.09
C ARG A 56 2.22 -8.82 -3.63
N LYS A 57 1.48 -8.14 -4.51
CA LYS A 57 1.83 -6.84 -5.08
C LYS A 57 2.06 -5.75 -4.03
N PHE A 58 1.40 -5.82 -2.87
CA PHE A 58 1.67 -4.86 -1.79
C PHE A 58 3.06 -4.99 -1.17
N PHE A 59 3.70 -6.14 -1.36
CA PHE A 59 5.00 -6.51 -0.78
C PHE A 59 6.11 -6.55 -1.85
N ASP A 60 5.85 -6.12 -3.08
CA ASP A 60 6.87 -6.00 -4.11
C ASP A 60 8.00 -5.07 -3.60
N GLY A 61 9.25 -5.54 -3.65
CA GLY A 61 10.43 -4.85 -3.11
C GLY A 61 10.79 -5.19 -1.66
N TYR A 62 9.99 -5.99 -0.95
CA TYR A 62 10.30 -6.43 0.41
C TYR A 62 11.61 -7.21 0.50
N GLU A 63 11.87 -8.11 -0.45
CA GLU A 63 13.12 -8.90 -0.51
C GLU A 63 14.37 -8.00 -0.59
N GLU A 64 14.31 -6.91 -1.35
CA GLU A 64 15.42 -5.96 -1.45
C GLU A 64 15.64 -5.18 -0.16
N LEU A 65 14.55 -4.87 0.56
CA LEU A 65 14.58 -4.19 1.84
C LEU A 65 15.23 -5.10 2.91
N MET A 66 14.78 -6.35 3.00
CA MET A 66 15.34 -7.35 3.92
C MET A 66 16.81 -7.67 3.65
N ASN A 67 17.25 -7.58 2.39
CA ASN A 67 18.65 -7.78 2.02
C ASN A 67 19.52 -6.52 2.20
N LYS A 68 18.94 -5.33 2.33
CA LYS A 68 19.67 -4.10 2.71
C LYS A 68 19.99 -4.10 4.19
N ASP A 69 19.04 -4.50 5.03
CA ASP A 69 19.24 -4.51 6.48
C ASP A 69 20.37 -5.46 6.89
N LYS A 70 20.43 -6.66 6.30
CA LYS A 70 21.52 -7.63 6.55
C LYS A 70 22.93 -7.13 6.20
N ARG A 71 23.07 -6.18 5.27
CA ARG A 71 24.36 -5.63 4.84
C ARG A 71 24.83 -4.45 5.69
N ASN A 72 23.92 -3.83 6.45
CA ASN A 72 24.26 -2.73 7.35
C ASN A 72 24.73 -3.23 8.73
N ASP A 73 24.57 -4.53 9.00
CA ASP A 73 24.99 -5.23 10.22
C ASP A 73 26.36 -5.94 10.05
N GLU A 74 26.97 -5.90 8.85
CA GLU A 74 28.34 -6.37 8.53
C GLU A 74 29.33 -5.21 8.40
#